data_AF-A0A2J6X3T4-F1
#
_entry.id   AF-A0A2J6X3T4-F1
#
_cell.length_a   1.000
_cell.length_b   1.000
_cell.length_c   1.000
_cell.angle_alpha   90.00
_cell.angle_beta   90.00
_cell.angle_gamma   90.00
#
_symmetry.space_group_name_H-M   'P 1'
#
loop_
_entity.id
_entity.type
_entity.pdbx_description
1 polymer ?
#
loop_
_entity_poly.entity_id
_entity_poly.type
_entity_poly.pdbx_seq_one_letter_code
_entity_poly.pdbx_strand_id
1 'polypeptide(L)' 'VAALTIYDMCKAVDKTMQIDGIRLIAKRGGRSGDWQREESA' A
#
# COMPACT_ATOMS: atom_id res chain seq x y z
N VAL A 1 -7.52 -3.50 -0.49
CA VAL A 1 -8.48 -3.99 -1.52
C VAL A 1 -8.20 -3.43 -2.90
N ALA A 2 -8.02 -2.12 -3.09
CA ALA A 2 -7.80 -1.52 -4.42
C ALA A 2 -6.69 -2.18 -5.26
N ALA A 3 -5.52 -2.46 -4.68
CA ALA A 3 -4.44 -3.15 -5.38
C ALA A 3 -4.82 -4.57 -5.86
N LEU A 4 -5.62 -5.30 -5.07
CA LEU A 4 -6.13 -6.61 -5.46
C LEU A 4 -7.14 -6.51 -6.61
N THR A 5 -7.93 -5.44 -6.65
CA THR A 5 -8.84 -5.18 -7.78
C THR A 5 -8.08 -4.97 -9.08
N ILE A 6 -6.95 -4.25 -9.04
CA ILE A 6 -6.08 -4.08 -10.21
C ILE A 6 -5.51 -5.43 -10.67
N TYR A 7 -5.02 -6.24 -9.72
CA TYR A 7 -4.54 -7.59 -10.06
C TYR A 7 -5.64 -8.42 -10.73
N ASP A 8 -6.87 -8.37 -10.22
CA ASP A 8 -8.00 -9.12 -10.78
C ASP A 8 -8.31 -8.76 -12.24
N MET A 9 -8.22 -7.47 -12.59
CA MET A 9 -8.42 -6.99 -13.96
C MET A 9 -7.28 -7.36 -14.91
N CYS A 10 -6.04 -7.41 -14.41
CA CYS A 10 -4.84 -7.57 -15.24
C CYS A 10 -4.26 -9.00 -15.26
N LYS A 11 -4.68 -9.89 -14.35
CA LYS A 11 -4.14 -11.27 -14.19
C LYS A 11 -4.24 -12.15 -15.44
N ALA A 12 -5.10 -11.80 -16.39
CA ALA A 12 -5.21 -12.52 -17.66
C ALA A 12 -4.03 -12.25 -18.59
N VAL A 13 -3.42 -11.06 -18.47
CA VAL A 13 -2.27 -10.63 -19.28
C VAL A 13 -0.97 -11.11 -18.66
N ASP A 14 -0.81 -10.92 -17.35
CA ASP A 14 0.36 -11.36 -16.60
C ASP A 14 -0.06 -11.87 -15.21
N LYS A 15 0.33 -13.10 -14.89
CA LYS A 15 0.04 -13.74 -13.60
C LYS A 15 1.18 -13.60 -12.59
N THR A 16 2.30 -13.03 -12.99
CA THR A 16 3.50 -12.89 -12.16
C THR A 16 3.59 -11.56 -11.44
N MET A 17 2.63 -10.65 -11.70
CA MET A 17 2.55 -9.34 -11.06
C MET A 17 2.62 -9.45 -9.52
N GLN A 18 3.45 -8.60 -8.92
CA GLN A 18 3.62 -8.51 -7.47
C GLN A 18 3.07 -7.17 -6.98
N ILE A 19 2.34 -7.23 -5.86
CA ILE A 19 1.92 -6.04 -5.13
C ILE A 19 2.91 -5.85 -3.98
N ASP A 20 3.63 -4.73 -4.01
CA ASP A 20 4.63 -4.37 -3.00
C ASP A 20 4.39 -2.97 -2.43
N GLY A 21 5.17 -2.55 -1.44
CA GLY A 21 5.16 -1.20 -0.87
C GLY A 21 3.92 -0.90 -0.03
N ILE A 22 3.12 -1.91 0.34
CA ILE A 22 1.95 -1.72 1.22
C ILE A 22 2.43 -1.35 2.61
N ARG A 23 2.32 -0.07 2.97
CA ARG A 23 2.75 0.45 4.27
C ARG A 23 1.98 1.70 4.67
N LEU A 24 1.92 1.95 5.98
CA LEU A 24 1.40 3.21 6.52
C LEU A 24 2.41 4.34 6.25
N ILE A 25 1.94 5.43 5.64
CA ILE A 25 2.75 6.63 5.37
C ILE A 25 2.52 7.73 6.40
N ALA A 26 1.30 7.84 6.93
CA ALA A 26 0.95 8.79 7.96
C ALA A 26 -0.27 8.28 8.73
N LYS A 27 -0.35 8.65 10.00
CA LYS A 27 -1.51 8.50 10.87
C LYS A 27 -1.67 9.78 11.65
N ARG A 28 -2.91 10.25 11.81
CA ARG A 28 -3.23 11.37 12.70
C ARG A 28 -4.27 10.96 13.72
N GLY A 29 -4.12 11.46 14.95
CA GLY A 29 -5.05 11.24 16.05
C GLY A 29 -4.93 9.90 16.81
N GLY A 30 -5.63 9.84 17.94
CA GLY A 30 -5.57 8.78 18.94
C GLY A 30 -4.54 9.05 20.05
N ARG A 31 -4.47 8.16 21.06
CA ARG A 31 -3.55 8.32 22.22
C ARG A 31 -2.08 8.47 21.81
N SER A 32 -1.69 7.84 20.69
CA SER A 32 -0.32 7.87 20.17
C SER A 32 0.02 9.15 19.40
N GLY A 33 -0.93 10.04 19.15
CA GLY A 33 -0.73 11.27 18.38
C GLY A 33 -0.46 11.03 16.90
N ASP A 34 0.12 12.06 16.28
CA ASP A 34 0.44 12.08 14.86
C ASP A 34 1.76 11.34 14.60
N TRP A 35 1.76 10.54 13.53
CA TRP A 35 2.91 9.76 13.10
C TRP A 35 3.07 9.90 11.60
N GLN A 36 4.30 10.07 11.14
CA GLN A 36 4.64 10.13 9.73
C GLN A 36 5.87 9.26 9.49
N ARG A 37 5.85 8.49 8.41
CA ARG A 37 7.00 7.69 8.00
C ARG A 37 8.09 8.63 7.51
N GLU A 38 9.29 8.49 8.07
CA GLU A 38 10.49 9.15 7.54
C GLU A 38 10.84 8.54 6.18
N GLU A 39 11.06 9.42 5.20
CA GLU A 39 11.45 8.99 3.87
C GLU A 39 12.93 8.64 3.91
N SER A 40 13.25 7.34 3.90
CA SER A 40 14.61 6.87 3.64
C SER A 40 14.85 7.02 2.14
N ALA A 41 15.62 8.04 1.77
CA ALA A 41 16.08 8.30 0.42
C ALA A 41 16.96 7.16 -0.13
#